data_AF-A0A143PQU0-F1
#
_entry.id   AF-A0A143PQU0-F1
#
_cell.length_a   1.000
_cell.length_b   1.000
_cell.length_c   1.000
_cell.angle_alpha   90.00
_cell.angle_beta   90.00
_cell.angle_gamma   90.00
#
_symmetry.space_group_name_H-M   'P 1'
#
loop_
_entity.id
_entity.type
_entity.pdbx_description
1 polymer ?
#
loop_
_entity_poly.entity_id
_entity_poly.type
_entity_poly.pdbx_seq_one_letter_code
_entity_poly.pdbx_strand_id
1 'polypeptide(L)'
;MTSLNVVGVLVISDGRIVLERYARGHTAETRWESWSAAKSVTSMLFGAAIRDGRIATLDDEVGKYVPSLAGTSYDGVTLRHLLQMSSGVAWNGNMSDPKSDVAQLPRLNREGFSQAGLALGTLMAIAERSGDRREPPGRPAPPAGRFRTYRF
;
A
#
# COMPACT_ATOMS: atom_id res chain seq x y z
N MET A 1 -14.50 15.03 20.73
CA MET A 1 -13.55 14.40 19.79
C MET A 1 -12.82 15.49 19.00
N THR A 2 -12.06 16.37 19.68
CA THR A 2 -11.67 17.68 19.10
C THR A 2 -10.17 17.88 18.92
N SER A 3 -9.31 17.08 19.57
CA SER A 3 -7.84 17.23 19.44
C SER A 3 -7.24 16.46 18.26
N LEU A 4 -7.95 15.48 17.69
CA LEU A 4 -7.43 14.57 16.64
C LEU A 4 -8.24 14.60 15.34
N ASN A 5 -9.19 15.52 15.17
CA ASN A 5 -10.06 15.61 13.98
C ASN A 5 -10.78 14.29 13.62
N VAL A 6 -11.11 13.46 14.61
CA VAL A 6 -11.78 12.16 14.42
C VAL A 6 -13.23 12.38 14.03
N VAL A 7 -13.67 11.72 12.95
CA VAL A 7 -15.05 11.81 12.42
C VAL A 7 -15.91 10.59 12.77
N GLY A 8 -15.30 9.47 13.13
CA GLY A 8 -15.98 8.24 13.55
C GLY A 8 -15.07 7.32 14.35
N VAL A 9 -15.63 6.59 15.32
CA VAL A 9 -14.95 5.54 16.07
C VAL A 9 -15.94 4.40 16.34
N LEU A 10 -15.50 3.17 16.12
CA LEU A 10 -16.24 1.94 16.40
C LEU A 10 -15.31 0.97 17.15
N VAL A 11 -15.79 0.43 18.27
CA VAL A 11 -15.06 -0.57 19.05
C VAL A 11 -15.93 -1.80 19.19
N ILE A 12 -15.38 -2.95 18.80
CA ILE A 12 -16.02 -4.26 18.86
C ILE A 12 -15.23 -5.14 19.83
N SER A 13 -15.94 -5.81 20.73
CA SER A 13 -15.39 -6.78 21.68
C SER A 13 -16.35 -7.97 21.75
N ASP A 14 -15.82 -9.18 21.59
CA ASP A 14 -16.59 -10.42 21.58
C ASP A 14 -17.81 -10.40 20.64
N GLY A 15 -17.60 -9.86 19.43
CA GLY A 15 -18.64 -9.73 18.40
C GLY A 15 -19.72 -8.69 18.70
N ARG A 16 -19.58 -7.91 19.77
CA ARG A 16 -20.54 -6.85 20.16
C ARG A 16 -19.93 -5.47 20.04
N ILE A 17 -20.73 -4.50 19.61
CA ILE A 17 -20.35 -3.09 19.61
C ILE A 17 -20.39 -2.59 21.05
N VAL A 18 -19.24 -2.16 21.58
CA VAL A 18 -19.11 -1.58 22.93
C VAL A 18 -18.97 -0.07 22.91
N LEU A 19 -18.64 0.51 21.75
CA LEU A 19 -18.60 1.95 21.51
C LEU A 19 -18.84 2.25 20.03
N GLU A 20 -19.72 3.21 19.75
CA GLU A 20 -19.92 3.76 18.42
C GLU A 20 -20.20 5.26 18.55
N ARG A 21 -19.37 6.11 17.93
CA ARG A 21 -19.56 7.56 17.93
C ARG A 21 -19.14 8.16 16.60
N TYR A 22 -19.93 9.11 16.13
CA TYR A 22 -19.66 9.89 14.93
C TYR A 22 -19.64 11.38 15.25
N ALA A 23 -18.96 12.17 14.44
CA ALA A 23 -18.83 13.60 14.60
C ALA A 23 -18.95 14.32 13.25
N ARG A 24 -19.11 15.65 13.27
CA ARG A 24 -19.10 16.51 12.08
C ARG A 24 -20.12 16.06 11.01
N GLY A 25 -21.33 15.70 11.46
CA GLY A 25 -22.43 15.28 10.60
C GLY A 25 -22.29 13.88 9.98
N HIS A 26 -21.26 13.11 10.36
CA HIS A 26 -21.13 11.72 9.91
C HIS A 26 -22.11 10.82 10.66
N THR A 27 -22.51 9.75 9.99
CA THR A 27 -23.35 8.66 10.51
C THR A 27 -22.73 7.32 10.14
N ALA A 28 -23.35 6.22 10.58
CA ALA A 28 -22.92 4.86 10.23
C ALA A 28 -22.95 4.60 8.71
N GLU A 29 -23.81 5.29 7.97
CA GLU A 29 -23.97 5.17 6.52
C GLU A 29 -23.03 6.08 5.73
N THR A 30 -22.33 7.00 6.41
CA THR A 30 -21.44 7.94 5.74
C THR A 30 -20.18 7.21 5.23
N ARG A 31 -19.98 7.23 3.91
CA ARG A 31 -18.74 6.72 3.29
C ARG A 31 -17.59 7.69 3.54
N TRP A 32 -16.45 7.16 3.99
CA TRP A 32 -15.24 7.92 4.22
C TRP A 32 -14.07 7.30 3.44
N GLU A 33 -13.10 8.13 3.06
CA GLU A 33 -11.91 7.66 2.37
C GLU A 33 -11.09 6.74 3.28
N SER A 34 -10.86 5.50 2.83
CA SER A 34 -10.19 4.46 3.63
C SER A 34 -8.67 4.58 3.65
N TRP A 35 -8.09 5.36 2.72
CA TRP A 35 -6.65 5.48 2.54
C TRP A 35 -5.98 4.08 2.51
N SER A 36 -4.88 3.91 3.25
CA SER A 36 -4.15 2.64 3.27
C SER A 36 -4.86 1.49 3.96
N ALA A 37 -6.00 1.69 4.63
CA ALA A 37 -6.76 0.58 5.20
C ALA A 37 -7.23 -0.43 4.11
N ALA A 38 -7.42 0.04 2.87
CA ALA A 38 -7.75 -0.82 1.73
C ALA A 38 -6.70 -1.92 1.44
N LYS A 39 -5.42 -1.68 1.75
CA LYS A 39 -4.32 -2.63 1.46
C LYS A 39 -4.46 -3.95 2.22
N SER A 40 -5.04 -3.92 3.41
CA SER A 40 -5.33 -5.13 4.19
C SER A 40 -6.35 -6.01 3.49
N VAL A 41 -7.37 -5.42 2.87
CA VAL A 41 -8.36 -6.15 2.06
C VAL A 41 -7.69 -6.78 0.84
N THR A 42 -6.83 -6.04 0.13
CA THR A 42 -6.06 -6.61 -0.98
C THR A 42 -5.17 -7.76 -0.53
N SER A 43 -4.48 -7.63 0.61
CA SER A 43 -3.63 -8.72 1.15
C SER A 43 -4.44 -9.98 1.47
N MET A 44 -5.67 -9.82 1.98
CA MET A 44 -6.60 -10.92 2.20
C MET A 44 -6.97 -11.62 0.88
N LEU A 45 -7.16 -10.87 -0.21
CA LEU A 45 -7.47 -11.44 -1.54
C LEU A 45 -6.31 -12.26 -2.11
N PHE A 46 -5.04 -11.91 -1.82
CA PHE A 46 -3.90 -12.77 -2.17
C PHE A 46 -3.98 -14.13 -1.45
N GLY A 47 -4.37 -14.15 -0.17
CA GLY A 47 -4.61 -15.40 0.56
C GLY A 47 -5.71 -16.24 -0.06
N ALA A 48 -6.83 -15.62 -0.47
CA ALA A 48 -7.90 -16.30 -1.20
C ALA A 48 -7.42 -16.85 -2.56
N ALA A 49 -6.64 -16.08 -3.31
CA ALA A 49 -6.10 -16.50 -4.60
C ALA A 49 -5.14 -17.69 -4.49
N ILE A 50 -4.35 -17.77 -3.41
CA ILE A 50 -3.51 -18.95 -3.12
C ILE A 50 -4.37 -20.17 -2.81
N ARG A 51 -5.37 -20.02 -1.92
CA ARG A 51 -6.29 -21.10 -1.57
C ARG A 51 -7.02 -21.65 -2.81
N ASP A 52 -7.40 -20.76 -3.72
CA ASP A 52 -8.08 -21.11 -4.96
C ASP A 52 -7.13 -21.62 -6.07
N GLY A 53 -5.83 -21.75 -5.79
CA GLY A 53 -4.82 -22.26 -6.75
C GLY A 53 -4.46 -21.30 -7.88
N ARG A 54 -4.90 -20.03 -7.83
CA ARG A 54 -4.56 -19.01 -8.83
C ARG A 54 -3.16 -18.44 -8.63
N ILE A 55 -2.68 -18.44 -7.39
CA ILE A 55 -1.30 -18.11 -7.05
C ILE A 55 -0.68 -19.37 -6.43
N ALA A 56 0.46 -19.81 -6.94
CA ALA A 56 1.08 -21.04 -6.45
C ALA A 56 1.79 -20.79 -5.11
N THR A 57 2.55 -19.70 -5.03
CA THR A 57 3.23 -19.28 -3.80
C THR A 57 3.46 -17.77 -3.78
N LEU A 58 3.67 -17.21 -2.60
CA LEU A 58 4.10 -15.80 -2.45
C LEU A 58 5.55 -15.57 -2.88
N ASP A 59 6.33 -16.63 -3.06
CA ASP A 59 7.71 -16.55 -3.54
C ASP A 59 7.79 -16.50 -5.08
N ASP A 60 6.65 -16.56 -5.76
CA ASP A 60 6.58 -16.30 -7.19
C ASP A 60 6.93 -14.84 -7.48
N GLU A 61 7.69 -14.63 -8.55
CA GLU A 61 8.01 -13.30 -9.05
C GLU A 61 6.76 -12.58 -9.59
N VAL A 62 6.70 -11.28 -9.38
CA VAL A 62 5.57 -10.44 -9.81
C VAL A 62 5.39 -10.48 -11.32
N GLY A 63 6.49 -10.54 -12.07
CA GLY A 63 6.50 -10.63 -13.54
C GLY A 63 5.74 -11.85 -14.08
N LYS A 64 5.63 -12.93 -13.31
CA LYS A 64 4.83 -14.11 -13.65
C LYS A 64 3.34 -13.78 -13.83
N TYR A 65 2.82 -12.87 -13.01
CA TYR A 65 1.40 -12.49 -12.98
C TYR A 65 1.11 -11.20 -13.73
N VAL A 66 2.11 -10.32 -13.81
CA VAL A 66 2.03 -9.04 -14.49
C VAL A 66 3.22 -8.91 -15.44
N PRO A 67 3.14 -9.47 -16.67
CA PRO A 67 4.28 -9.54 -17.59
C PRO A 67 4.89 -8.18 -17.93
N SER A 68 4.12 -7.09 -17.88
CA SER A 68 4.61 -5.72 -18.10
C SER A 68 5.60 -5.24 -17.04
N LEU A 69 5.72 -5.95 -15.92
CA LEU A 69 6.69 -5.64 -14.86
C LEU A 69 8.02 -6.36 -15.02
N ALA A 70 8.10 -7.36 -15.90
CA ALA A 70 9.36 -8.03 -16.22
C ALA A 70 10.35 -7.05 -16.86
N GLY A 71 11.62 -7.10 -16.42
CA GLY A 71 12.66 -6.18 -16.90
C GLY A 71 12.55 -4.73 -16.40
N THR A 72 11.58 -4.43 -15.52
CA THR A 72 11.49 -3.12 -14.83
C THR A 72 12.29 -3.14 -13.52
N SER A 73 12.16 -2.11 -12.68
CA SER A 73 12.69 -2.15 -11.30
C SER A 73 12.10 -3.28 -10.44
N TYR A 74 10.97 -3.86 -10.85
CA TYR A 74 10.32 -5.00 -10.19
C TYR A 74 10.81 -6.37 -10.66
N ASP A 75 11.80 -6.42 -11.53
CA ASP A 75 12.41 -7.66 -11.98
C ASP A 75 13.03 -8.42 -10.77
N GLY A 76 12.69 -9.70 -10.62
CA GLY A 76 13.10 -10.51 -9.46
C GLY A 76 12.38 -10.18 -8.14
N VAL A 77 11.44 -9.23 -8.12
CA VAL A 77 10.62 -8.95 -6.92
C VAL A 77 9.53 -10.02 -6.81
N THR A 78 9.36 -10.59 -5.62
CA THR A 78 8.32 -11.59 -5.33
C THR A 78 7.02 -10.94 -4.82
N LEU A 79 5.91 -11.66 -4.91
CA LEU A 79 4.65 -11.24 -4.30
C LEU A 79 4.79 -10.97 -2.79
N ARG A 80 5.62 -11.76 -2.09
CA ARG A 80 5.94 -11.57 -0.66
C ARG A 80 6.55 -10.20 -0.40
N HIS A 81 7.54 -9.79 -1.20
CA HIS A 81 8.18 -8.49 -1.06
C HIS A 81 7.18 -7.34 -1.22
N LEU A 82 6.22 -7.47 -2.13
CA LEU A 82 5.18 -6.44 -2.33
C LEU A 82 4.25 -6.33 -1.13
N LEU A 83 3.73 -7.45 -0.66
CA LEU A 83 2.80 -7.49 0.47
C LEU A 83 3.46 -7.02 1.78
N GLN A 84 4.79 -7.10 1.87
CA GLN A 84 5.57 -6.66 3.02
C GLN A 84 6.23 -5.29 2.83
N MET A 85 5.97 -4.60 1.70
CA MET A 85 6.58 -3.30 1.39
C MET A 85 8.12 -3.32 1.42
N SER A 86 8.72 -4.42 0.94
CA SER A 86 10.17 -4.70 1.03
C SER A 86 10.80 -5.02 -0.32
N SER A 87 10.27 -4.46 -1.42
CA SER A 87 10.77 -4.71 -2.78
C SER A 87 12.14 -4.10 -3.08
N GLY A 88 12.57 -3.12 -2.29
CA GLY A 88 13.80 -2.35 -2.55
C GLY A 88 13.67 -1.35 -3.71
N VAL A 89 12.48 -1.22 -4.32
CA VAL A 89 12.24 -0.24 -5.38
C VAL A 89 12.17 1.16 -4.77
N ALA A 90 12.89 2.11 -5.38
CA ALA A 90 12.94 3.48 -4.90
C ALA A 90 11.57 4.16 -4.99
N TRP A 91 11.19 4.86 -3.92
CA TRP A 91 9.92 5.58 -3.82
C TRP A 91 10.06 6.86 -2.99
N ASN A 92 9.74 8.01 -3.58
CA ASN A 92 9.63 9.28 -2.87
C ASN A 92 8.18 9.52 -2.42
N GLY A 93 7.93 9.25 -1.13
CA GLY A 93 6.63 9.45 -0.48
C GLY A 93 6.39 10.86 0.09
N ASN A 94 7.25 11.84 -0.20
CA ASN A 94 7.11 13.18 0.35
C ASN A 94 6.00 13.98 -0.35
N MET A 95 4.79 13.98 0.20
CA MET A 95 3.64 14.71 -0.34
C MET A 95 3.83 16.23 -0.44
N SER A 96 4.79 16.81 0.28
CA SER A 96 5.12 18.23 0.19
C SER A 96 6.07 18.57 -0.95
N ASP A 97 6.76 17.58 -1.53
CA ASP A 97 7.57 17.75 -2.73
C ASP A 97 6.68 17.51 -3.97
N PRO A 98 6.41 18.54 -4.80
CA PRO A 98 5.60 18.37 -6.00
C PRO A 98 6.21 17.39 -7.00
N LYS A 99 7.52 17.12 -6.94
CA LYS A 99 8.23 16.17 -7.82
C LYS A 99 8.30 14.75 -7.24
N SER A 100 7.78 14.53 -6.04
CA SER A 100 7.72 13.21 -5.42
C SER A 100 6.84 12.26 -6.21
N ASP A 101 7.13 10.95 -6.08
CA ASP A 101 6.36 9.94 -6.79
C ASP A 101 4.91 9.92 -6.29
N VAL A 102 4.68 10.15 -4.99
CA VAL A 102 3.33 10.27 -4.42
C VAL A 102 2.54 11.47 -4.95
N ALA A 103 3.19 12.62 -5.19
CA ALA A 103 2.51 13.81 -5.73
C ALA A 103 2.19 13.68 -7.23
N GLN A 104 2.94 12.83 -7.95
CA GLN A 104 2.72 12.56 -9.36
C GLN A 104 1.69 11.43 -9.61
N LEU A 105 1.39 10.59 -8.60
CA LEU A 105 0.42 9.49 -8.71
C LEU A 105 -0.91 9.84 -9.39
N PRO A 106 -1.59 10.97 -9.08
CA PRO A 106 -2.87 11.29 -9.72
C PRO A 106 -2.77 11.53 -11.23
N ARG A 107 -1.59 11.91 -11.72
CA ARG A 107 -1.33 12.06 -13.17
C ARG A 107 -1.19 10.70 -13.85
N LEU A 108 -0.52 9.76 -13.17
CA LEU A 108 -0.36 8.38 -13.63
C LEU A 108 -1.70 7.61 -13.62
N ASN A 109 -2.54 7.84 -12.60
CA ASN A 109 -3.87 7.21 -12.52
C ASN A 109 -4.84 7.65 -13.63
N ARG A 110 -4.63 8.82 -14.24
CA ARG A 110 -5.47 9.34 -15.33
C ARG A 110 -5.33 8.52 -16.62
N GLU A 111 -4.32 7.67 -16.71
CA GLU A 111 -4.10 6.73 -17.82
C GLU A 111 -4.70 5.33 -17.56
N GLY A 112 -5.42 5.08 -16.45
CA GLY A 112 -6.25 3.87 -16.36
C GLY A 112 -6.50 3.20 -14.99
N PHE A 113 -6.20 3.81 -13.84
CA PHE A 113 -6.31 3.10 -12.56
C PHE A 113 -7.23 3.83 -11.56
N SER A 114 -8.44 3.29 -11.38
CA SER A 114 -9.41 3.75 -10.37
C SER A 114 -8.91 3.49 -8.93
N GLN A 115 -9.53 4.12 -7.92
CA GLN A 115 -9.20 3.98 -6.49
C GLN A 115 -9.14 2.53 -5.96
N ALA A 116 -9.76 1.55 -6.63
CA ALA A 116 -9.63 0.12 -6.32
C ALA A 116 -8.27 -0.47 -6.78
N GLY A 117 -7.59 0.22 -7.69
CA GLY A 117 -6.23 -0.03 -8.14
C GLY A 117 -5.17 0.52 -7.19
N LEU A 118 -5.44 0.89 -5.95
CA LEU A 118 -4.38 1.41 -5.06
C LEU A 118 -3.34 0.35 -4.61
N ALA A 119 -3.62 -0.94 -4.76
CA ALA A 119 -2.61 -1.97 -4.58
C ALA A 119 -1.88 -2.27 -5.90
N LEU A 120 -2.63 -2.51 -6.97
CA LEU A 120 -2.07 -2.86 -8.30
C LEU A 120 -1.47 -1.64 -9.02
N GLY A 121 -2.14 -0.50 -8.95
CA GLY A 121 -1.73 0.80 -9.47
C GLY A 121 -0.63 1.48 -8.65
N THR A 122 -0.44 1.18 -7.35
CA THR A 122 0.84 1.56 -6.70
C THR A 122 1.99 0.70 -7.23
N LEU A 123 1.76 -0.59 -7.48
CA LEU A 123 2.78 -1.44 -8.12
C LEU A 123 3.07 -1.02 -9.57
N MET A 124 2.05 -0.64 -10.34
CA MET A 124 2.16 -0.23 -11.75
C MET A 124 2.64 1.22 -11.93
N ALA A 125 2.19 2.19 -11.12
CA ALA A 125 2.66 3.57 -11.20
C ALA A 125 4.13 3.72 -10.77
N ILE A 126 4.61 2.81 -9.91
CA ILE A 126 6.05 2.68 -9.62
C ILE A 126 6.78 2.08 -10.83
N ALA A 127 6.16 1.18 -11.59
CA ALA A 127 6.77 0.56 -12.75
C ALA A 127 6.91 1.50 -13.95
N GLU A 128 5.87 2.30 -14.25
CA GLU A 128 5.80 3.19 -15.43
C GLU A 128 6.83 4.33 -15.41
N ARG A 129 7.40 4.68 -14.25
CA ARG A 129 8.47 5.69 -14.13
C ARG A 129 9.83 5.11 -13.72
N SER A 130 9.92 3.81 -13.43
CA SER A 130 11.15 3.17 -12.95
C SER A 130 12.11 2.68 -14.03
N GLY A 131 11.98 3.20 -15.25
CA GLY A 131 13.12 3.24 -16.16
C GLY A 131 14.25 4.00 -15.47
N ASP A 132 15.22 3.25 -14.93
CA ASP A 132 16.55 3.70 -14.53
C ASP A 132 16.78 4.24 -13.10
N ARG A 133 16.37 3.52 -12.02
CA ARG A 133 17.01 3.63 -10.69
C ARG A 133 17.00 2.31 -9.89
N ARG A 134 18.05 1.49 -10.02
CA ARG A 134 18.44 0.54 -8.96
C ARG A 134 19.35 1.28 -7.97
N GLU A 135 19.24 1.02 -6.67
CA GLU A 135 20.31 1.46 -5.75
C GLU A 135 21.60 0.71 -6.09
N PRO A 136 22.78 1.38 -6.15
CA PRO A 136 24.05 0.69 -6.30
C PRO A 136 24.33 -0.18 -5.07
N PRO A 137 24.95 -1.36 -5.24
CA PRO A 137 25.34 -2.19 -4.10
C PRO A 137 26.34 -1.42 -3.22
N GLY A 138 25.99 -1.17 -1.97
CA GLY A 138 26.90 -0.60 -0.97
C GLY A 138 26.52 0.76 -0.37
N ARG A 139 25.32 1.29 -0.60
CA ARG A 139 24.86 2.43 0.21
C ARG A 139 24.54 1.94 1.63
N PRO A 140 25.16 2.49 2.69
CA PRO A 140 24.81 2.11 4.05
C PRO A 140 23.32 2.40 4.28
N ALA A 141 22.64 1.45 4.93
CA ALA A 141 21.25 1.62 5.34
C ALA A 141 21.09 2.99 6.04
N PRO A 142 20.01 3.75 5.75
CA PRO A 142 19.78 4.99 6.47
C PRO A 142 19.81 4.70 7.98
N PRO A 143 20.41 5.59 8.80
CA PRO A 143 20.58 5.33 10.22
C PRO A 143 19.23 4.94 10.81
N ALA A 144 19.19 3.83 11.54
CA ALA A 144 17.99 3.36 12.20
C ALA A 144 17.44 4.51 13.05
N GLY A 145 16.42 5.20 12.52
CA GLY A 145 15.65 6.15 13.28
C GLY A 145 15.17 5.39 14.50
N ARG A 146 15.44 5.91 15.69
CA ARG A 146 15.07 5.27 16.96
C ARG A 146 13.57 5.00 16.94
N PHE A 147 13.18 3.79 16.55
CA PHE A 147 11.86 3.26 16.83
C PHE A 147 11.81 3.09 18.34
N ARG A 148 11.17 4.04 19.03
CA ARG A 148 10.73 3.83 20.40
C ARG A 148 9.73 2.68 20.34
N THR A 149 10.17 1.49 20.73
CA THR A 149 9.30 0.36 21.00
C THR A 149 8.39 0.75 22.15
N TYR A 150 7.11 0.97 21.87
CA TYR A 150 6.09 0.86 22.90
C TYR A 150 5.87 -0.64 23.12
N ARG A 151 6.31 -1.15 24.27
CA ARG A 151 5.78 -2.40 24.82
C ARG A 151 4.37 -2.09 25.34
N PHE A 152 3.40 -2.91 24.94
CA PHE A 152 2.17 -3.08 25.69
C PHE A 152 2.45 -3.94 26.92
#